data_AF-A0A7S2JQT0-F1
#
_entry.id   AF-A0A7S2JQT0-F1
#
_cell.length_a   1.000
_cell.length_b   1.000
_cell.length_c   1.000
_cell.angle_alpha   90.00
_cell.angle_beta   90.00
_cell.angle_gamma   90.00
#
_symmetry.space_group_name_H-M   'P 1'
#
loop_
_entity.id
_entity.type
_entity.pdbx_description
1 polymer ?
#
loop_
_entity_poly.entity_id
_entity_poly.type
_entity_poly.pdbx_seq_one_letter_code
_entity_poly.pdbx_strand_id
1 'polypeptide(L)'
;NFEQCGKLTDISALGQGLQGLTALQHLTLNFKGCQRLIDISSVGQGLTGLTALRHLTLNFEQCGKLTDISALGQGLQGLTALQHLTLNFKGCQRLIDISSVGQGL
;
A
#
# COMPACT_ATOMS: atom_id res chain seq x y z
N ASN A 1 6.13 -8.13 -7.86
CA ASN A 1 6.77 -8.79 -6.69
C ASN A 1 8.13 -8.13 -6.50
N PHE A 2 8.34 -7.42 -5.39
CA PHE A 2 9.56 -6.66 -5.04
C PHE A 2 10.20 -7.19 -3.74
N GLU A 3 9.95 -8.45 -3.40
CA GLU A 3 10.51 -9.06 -2.19
C GLU A 3 12.05 -9.00 -2.18
N GLN A 4 12.61 -8.68 -1.01
CA GLN A 4 14.05 -8.50 -0.74
C GLN A 4 14.74 -7.42 -1.60
N CYS A 5 13.99 -6.48 -2.18
CA CYS A 5 14.58 -5.31 -2.84
C CYS A 5 15.11 -4.28 -1.82
N GLY A 6 16.14 -4.62 -1.05
CA GLY A 6 16.70 -3.78 0.02
C GLY A 6 17.31 -2.45 -0.43
N LYS A 7 17.45 -2.21 -1.74
CA LYS A 7 17.87 -0.91 -2.31
C LYS A 7 16.69 -0.04 -2.79
N LEU A 8 15.46 -0.59 -2.81
CA LEU A 8 14.28 0.13 -3.27
C LEU A 8 13.92 1.25 -2.28
N THR A 9 13.86 2.47 -2.79
CA THR A 9 13.51 3.68 -2.02
C THR A 9 12.33 4.44 -2.64
N ASP A 10 12.16 4.34 -3.95
CA ASP A 10 11.17 5.07 -4.72
C ASP A 10 10.26 4.08 -5.45
N ILE A 11 8.96 4.26 -5.24
CA ILE A 11 7.89 3.49 -5.88
C ILE A 11 6.84 4.41 -6.53
N SER A 12 7.17 5.68 -6.73
CA SER A 12 6.27 6.70 -7.32
C SER A 12 5.69 6.27 -8.66
N ALA A 13 6.52 5.74 -9.55
CA ALA A 13 6.10 5.23 -10.87
C ALA A 13 5.08 4.08 -10.77
N LEU A 14 5.15 3.26 -9.72
CA LEU A 14 4.17 2.21 -9.49
C LEU A 14 2.82 2.82 -9.10
N GLY A 15 2.82 3.78 -8.17
CA GLY A 15 1.61 4.50 -7.78
C GLY A 15 0.93 5.20 -8.95
N GLN A 16 1.72 5.87 -9.80
CA GLN A 16 1.23 6.48 -11.05
C GLN A 16 0.65 5.43 -12.01
N GLY A 17 1.28 4.26 -12.14
CA GLY A 17 0.78 3.18 -12.98
C GLY A 17 -0.54 2.56 -12.52
N LEU A 18 -0.91 2.73 -11.24
CA LEU A 18 -2.21 2.30 -10.73
C LEU A 18 -3.33 3.29 -11.08
N GLN A 19 -3.00 4.58 -11.28
CA GLN A 19 -4.00 5.60 -11.57
C GLN A 19 -4.74 5.28 -12.88
N GLY A 20 -6.07 5.31 -12.83
CA GLY A 20 -6.91 5.06 -13.99
C GLY A 20 -7.16 3.58 -14.30
N LEU A 21 -6.62 2.64 -13.52
CA LEU A 21 -6.97 1.21 -13.62
C LEU A 21 -8.35 0.91 -13.00
N THR A 22 -9.38 1.67 -13.37
CA THR A 22 -10.72 1.65 -12.71
C THR A 22 -11.44 0.30 -12.80
N ALA A 23 -11.06 -0.56 -13.75
CA ALA A 23 -11.58 -1.91 -13.88
C ALA A 23 -10.78 -2.98 -13.10
N LEU A 24 -9.70 -2.60 -12.40
CA LEU A 24 -8.85 -3.52 -11.65
C LEU A 24 -9.63 -4.13 -10.48
N GLN A 25 -9.68 -5.46 -10.43
CA GLN A 25 -10.41 -6.19 -9.39
C GLN A 25 -9.50 -6.81 -8.32
N HIS A 26 -8.23 -7.05 -8.66
CA HIS A 26 -7.26 -7.72 -7.81
C HIS A 26 -5.93 -7.00 -7.88
N LEU A 27 -5.40 -6.60 -6.72
CA LEU A 27 -4.10 -5.98 -6.59
C LEU A 27 -3.31 -6.67 -5.49
N THR A 28 -2.11 -7.12 -5.83
CA THR A 28 -1.15 -7.67 -4.86
C THR A 28 0.20 -7.00 -5.07
N LEU A 29 0.67 -6.29 -4.04
CA LEU A 29 1.99 -5.68 -4.00
C LEU A 29 2.78 -6.26 -2.83
N ASN A 30 3.94 -6.82 -3.14
CA ASN A 30 4.83 -7.42 -2.14
C ASN A 30 6.15 -6.66 -2.12
N PHE A 31 6.41 -5.97 -1.01
CA PHE A 31 7.62 -5.20 -0.69
C PHE A 31 8.36 -5.78 0.51
N LYS A 32 8.07 -7.03 0.89
CA LYS A 32 8.72 -7.68 2.03
C LYS A 32 10.24 -7.55 1.96
N GLY A 33 10.87 -7.10 3.04
CA GLY A 33 12.33 -6.92 3.12
C GLY A 33 12.86 -5.69 2.38
N CYS A 34 12.00 -4.78 1.89
CA CYS A 34 12.43 -3.49 1.34
C CYS A 34 12.82 -2.51 2.47
N GLN A 35 13.92 -2.82 3.17
CA GLN A 35 14.37 -2.09 4.37
C GLN A 35 14.68 -0.61 4.15
N ARG A 36 14.88 -0.17 2.89
CA ARG A 36 15.13 1.23 2.54
C ARG A 36 13.88 1.99 2.08
N LEU A 37 12.74 1.32 1.94
CA LEU A 37 11.47 1.95 1.59
C LEU A 37 10.96 2.77 2.78
N ILE A 38 10.72 4.06 2.54
CA ILE A 38 10.31 5.03 3.56
C ILE A 38 8.91 5.57 3.22
N ASP A 39 8.71 5.93 1.95
CA ASP A 39 7.50 6.58 1.46
C ASP A 39 6.69 5.61 0.60
N ILE A 40 5.42 5.42 0.98
CA ILE A 40 4.45 4.61 0.24
C ILE A 40 3.22 5.43 -0.18
N SER A 41 3.29 6.76 -0.06
CA SER A 41 2.19 7.67 -0.35
C SER A 41 1.65 7.51 -1.76
N SER A 42 2.54 7.27 -2.73
CA SER A 42 2.19 6.98 -4.12
C SER A 42 1.30 5.74 -4.28
N VAL A 43 1.46 4.70 -3.45
CA VAL A 43 0.55 3.54 -3.46
C VAL A 43 -0.84 3.97 -3.00
N GLY A 44 -0.93 4.72 -1.90
CA GLY A 44 -2.19 5.27 -1.41
C GLY A 44 -2.91 6.12 -2.46
N GLN A 45 -2.19 7.05 -3.09
CA GLN A 45 -2.70 7.87 -4.19
C GLN A 45 -3.14 7.04 -5.41
N GLY A 46 -2.41 5.97 -5.72
CA GLY A 46 -2.74 5.07 -6.82
C GLY A 46 -3.98 4.21 -6.58
N LEU A 47 -4.36 3.98 -5.31
CA LEU A 47 -5.59 3.27 -4.95
C LEU A 47 -6.84 4.15 -5.13
N THR A 48 -6.69 5.47 -5.08
CA THR A 48 -7.81 6.41 -5.25
C THR A 48 -8.50 6.18 -6.60
N GLY A 49 -9.79 5.88 -6.56
CA GLY A 49 -10.62 5.67 -7.75
C GLY A 49 -10.61 4.23 -8.29
N LEU A 50 -9.95 3.28 -7.64
CA LEU A 50 -10.05 1.85 -7.97
C LEU A 50 -11.36 1.24 -7.44
N THR A 51 -12.50 1.79 -7.84
CA THR A 51 -13.83 1.45 -7.29
C THR A 51 -14.28 0.02 -7.61
N ALA A 52 -13.69 -0.65 -8.60
CA ALA A 52 -13.95 -2.05 -8.91
C ALA A 52 -13.08 -3.05 -8.12
N LEU A 53 -12.13 -2.56 -7.30
CA LEU A 53 -11.18 -3.41 -6.59
C LEU A 53 -11.89 -4.23 -5.51
N ARG A 54 -11.75 -5.56 -5.60
CA ARG A 54 -12.35 -6.52 -4.66
C ARG A 54 -11.34 -7.14 -3.72
N HIS A 55 -10.11 -7.31 -4.18
CA HIS A 55 -9.03 -7.93 -3.42
C HIS A 55 -7.79 -7.04 -3.42
N LEU A 56 -7.37 -6.63 -2.23
CA LEU A 56 -6.16 -5.85 -2.01
C LEU A 56 -5.25 -6.57 -1.02
N THR A 57 -4.04 -6.90 -1.47
CA THR A 57 -2.97 -7.41 -0.61
C THR A 57 -1.75 -6.50 -0.72
N LEU A 58 -1.35 -5.91 0.39
CA LEU A 58 -0.12 -5.12 0.49
C LEU A 58 0.77 -5.72 1.58
N ASN A 59 1.95 -6.17 1.18
CA ASN A 59 2.93 -6.72 2.11
C ASN A 59 4.15 -5.80 2.23
N PHE A 60 4.31 -5.18 3.40
CA PHE A 60 5.45 -4.36 3.79
C PHE A 60 6.24 -5.00 4.93
N GLU A 61 6.15 -6.31 5.11
CA GLU A 61 6.90 -7.02 6.16
C GLU A 61 8.40 -6.67 6.11
N GLN A 62 9.00 -6.38 7.26
CA GLN A 62 10.40 -5.98 7.40
C GLN A 62 10.79 -4.69 6.64
N CYS A 63 9.84 -3.82 6.28
CA CYS A 63 10.12 -2.45 5.84
C CYS A 63 10.44 -1.55 7.04
N GLY A 64 11.60 -1.76 7.68
CA GLY A 64 11.96 -1.14 8.96
C GLY A 64 12.09 0.38 8.96
N LYS A 65 12.11 1.03 7.79
CA LYS A 65 12.15 2.49 7.66
C LYS A 65 10.80 3.16 7.38
N LEU A 66 9.74 2.37 7.17
CA LEU A 66 8.39 2.89 6.96
C LEU A 66 7.86 3.53 8.25
N THR A 67 7.44 4.79 8.16
CA THR A 67 6.97 5.59 9.31
C THR A 67 5.52 6.03 9.19
N ASP A 68 5.04 6.25 7.97
CA ASP A 68 3.74 6.83 7.69
C ASP A 68 2.98 6.00 6.65
N ILE A 69 1.71 5.74 6.93
CA ILE A 69 0.76 5.04 6.05
C ILE A 69 -0.56 5.81 5.89
N SER A 70 -0.61 7.08 6.29
CA SER A 70 -1.79 7.95 6.21
C SER A 70 -2.41 7.99 4.82
N ALA A 71 -1.58 8.13 3.78
CA ALA A 71 -1.99 8.10 2.39
C ALA A 71 -2.63 6.77 1.97
N LEU A 72 -2.21 5.64 2.57
CA LEU A 72 -2.88 4.36 2.34
C LEU A 72 -4.31 4.40 2.85
N GLY A 73 -4.53 4.93 4.05
CA GLY A 73 -5.87 5.14 4.61
C GLY A 73 -6.78 5.96 3.70
N GLN A 74 -6.26 7.07 3.16
CA GLN A 74 -6.99 7.90 2.20
C GLN A 74 -7.35 7.14 0.91
N GLY A 75 -6.41 6.35 0.38
CA GLY A 75 -6.64 5.52 -0.81
C GLY A 75 -7.70 4.44 -0.61
N LEU A 76 -7.86 3.93 0.62
CA LEU A 76 -8.87 2.92 0.95
C LEU A 76 -10.30 3.47 0.94
N GLN A 77 -10.52 4.75 1.28
CA GLN A 77 -11.86 5.36 1.44
C GLN A 77 -12.76 5.22 0.19
N GLY A 78 -12.17 5.12 -1.00
CA GLY A 78 -12.90 5.00 -2.27
C GLY A 78 -13.13 3.57 -2.76
N LEU A 79 -12.62 2.55 -2.06
CA LEU A 79 -12.66 1.15 -2.49
C LEU A 79 -13.99 0.47 -2.11
N THR A 80 -15.10 1.00 -2.63
CA THR A 80 -16.46 0.57 -2.24
C THR A 80 -16.81 -0.87 -2.59
N ALA A 81 -16.09 -1.50 -3.53
CA ALA A 81 -16.27 -2.91 -3.88
C ALA A 81 -15.32 -3.87 -3.14
N LEU A 82 -14.52 -3.37 -2.18
CA LEU A 82 -13.50 -4.18 -1.51
C LEU A 82 -14.14 -5.26 -0.63
N GLN A 83 -13.75 -6.51 -0.88
CA GLN A 83 -14.24 -7.69 -0.17
C GLN A 83 -13.14 -8.29 0.72
N HIS A 84 -11.89 -8.20 0.27
CA HIS A 84 -10.74 -8.76 0.95
C HIS A 84 -9.62 -7.75 1.03
N LEU A 85 -9.22 -7.44 2.26
CA LEU A 85 -8.07 -6.60 2.57
C LEU A 85 -7.06 -7.41 3.38
N THR A 86 -5.82 -7.43 2.92
CA THR A 86 -4.67 -7.96 3.67
C THR A 86 -3.57 -6.92 3.68
N LEU A 87 -3.21 -6.47 4.88
CA LEU A 87 -2.11 -5.55 5.13
C LEU A 87 -1.13 -6.22 6.09
N ASN A 88 0.13 -6.32 5.69
CA ASN A 88 1.19 -6.87 6.54
C ASN A 88 2.28 -5.83 6.78
N PHE A 89 2.37 -5.37 8.02
CA PHE A 89 3.41 -4.45 8.50
C PHE A 89 4.31 -5.08 9.57
N LYS A 90 4.35 -6.42 9.64
CA LYS A 90 5.19 -7.14 10.61
C LYS A 90 6.65 -6.70 10.46
N GLY A 91 7.27 -6.24 11.55
CA GLY A 91 8.66 -5.79 11.52
C GLY A 91 8.87 -4.39 10.92
N CYS A 92 7.81 -3.61 10.66
CA CYS A 92 7.89 -2.17 10.43
C CYS A 92 8.11 -1.43 11.77
N GLN A 93 9.31 -1.53 12.32
CA GLN A 93 9.62 -1.08 13.70
C GLN A 93 9.42 0.43 13.95
N ARG A 94 9.32 1.25 12.90
CA ARG A 94 9.13 2.71 12.98
C ARG A 94 7.69 3.15 12.72
N LEU A 95 6.80 2.23 12.37
CA LEU A 95 5.40 2.52 12.15
C LEU A 95 4.69 2.54 13.51
N ILE A 96 4.17 3.70 13.90
CA ILE A 96 3.56 3.92 15.22
C ILE A 96 2.05 4.19 15.17
N ASP A 97 1.54 4.56 14.00
CA ASP A 97 0.13 4.92 13.81
C ASP A 97 -0.44 4.17 12.61
N ILE A 98 -1.60 3.56 12.82
CA ILE A 98 -2.39 2.85 11.82
C ILE A 98 -3.84 3.32 11.76
N SER A 99 -4.18 4.37 12.51
CA SER A 99 -5.55 4.87 12.63
C SER A 99 -6.16 5.27 11.28
N SER A 100 -5.33 5.80 10.37
CA SER A 100 -5.71 6.14 9.01
C SER A 100 -6.28 4.95 8.21
N VAL A 101 -5.80 3.73 8.43
CA VAL A 101 -6.35 2.52 7.80
C VAL A 101 -7.76 2.27 8.28
N GLY A 102 -8.02 2.43 9.59
CA GLY A 102 -9.36 2.28 10.16
C GLY A 102 -10.34 3.36 9.70
N GLN A 103 -9.87 4.57 9.42
CA GLN A 103 -10.67 5.65 8.82
C GLN A 103 -10.95 5.45 7.33
N GLY A 104 -10.23 4.51 6.70
CA GLY A 104 -10.33 4.19 5.28
C GLY A 104 -11.31 3.07 4.95
N LEU A 105 -11.85 2.39 5.97
CA LEU A 105 -12.78 1.25 5.86
C LEU A 105 -14.15 1.62 6.42
#